data_AF-A0A0K9PJY1-F1
#
_entry.id   AF-A0A0K9PJY1-F1
#
_cell.length_a   1.000
_cell.length_b   1.000
_cell.length_c   1.000
_cell.angle_alpha   90.00
_cell.angle_beta   90.00
_cell.angle_gamma   90.00
#
_symmetry.space_group_name_H-M   'P 1'
#
loop_
_entity.id
_entity.type
_entity.pdbx_description
1 polymer ?
#
loop_
_entity_poly.entity_id
_entity_poly.type
_entity_poly.pdbx_seq_one_letter_code
_entity_poly.pdbx_strand_id
1 'polypeptide(L)'
;MVKDFYELDCVKSHNYAAKLFNLQINTMCSTLQADLSGFKNSKLACCGGSGGSQLYYNSEIPCGKAKIIDGNEIISGVCKNVNSYINWDVVHYTETVNSL
;
A
#
# COMPACT_ATOMS: atom_id res chain seq x y z
N MET A 1 -19.85 -22.84 -17.07
CA MET A 1 -20.60 -22.18 -15.99
C MET A 1 -20.45 -23.09 -14.77
N VAL A 2 -19.52 -22.77 -13.87
CA VAL A 2 -19.22 -23.63 -12.71
C VAL A 2 -20.39 -23.49 -11.74
N LYS A 3 -21.13 -24.58 -11.52
CA LYS A 3 -22.19 -24.64 -10.51
C LYS A 3 -21.56 -24.43 -9.14
N ASP A 4 -21.80 -23.25 -8.57
CA ASP A 4 -21.91 -22.94 -7.14
C ASP A 4 -21.09 -23.81 -6.19
N PHE A 5 -19.78 -23.55 -6.15
CA PHE A 5 -18.93 -23.87 -4.99
C PHE A 5 -19.40 -23.19 -3.69
N TYR A 6 -20.43 -22.32 -3.76
CA TYR A 6 -21.00 -21.61 -2.61
C TYR A 6 -21.88 -22.47 -1.69
N GLU A 7 -22.37 -23.63 -2.15
CA GLU A 7 -23.35 -24.44 -1.39
C GLU A 7 -22.81 -25.75 -0.80
N LEU A 8 -21.53 -26.07 -0.99
CA LEU A 8 -20.93 -27.24 -0.34
C LEU A 8 -20.66 -26.94 1.14
N ASP A 9 -21.18 -27.79 2.03
CA ASP A 9 -21.06 -27.63 3.50
C ASP A 9 -19.61 -27.46 3.97
N CYS A 10 -18.63 -28.04 3.27
CA CYS A 10 -17.22 -27.94 3.62
C CYS A 10 -16.62 -26.52 3.49
N VAL A 11 -17.19 -25.66 2.63
CA VAL A 11 -16.67 -24.31 2.37
C VAL A 11 -17.60 -23.20 2.84
N LYS A 12 -18.83 -23.51 3.28
CA LYS A 12 -19.76 -22.50 3.82
C LYS A 12 -19.16 -21.71 4.98
N SER A 13 -18.53 -22.38 5.94
CA SER A 13 -17.88 -21.74 7.10
C SER A 13 -16.71 -20.85 6.67
N HIS A 14 -15.87 -21.32 5.74
CA HIS A 14 -14.75 -20.58 5.17
C HIS A 14 -15.21 -19.34 4.39
N ASN A 15 -16.25 -19.48 3.56
CA ASN A 15 -16.85 -18.39 2.82
C ASN A 15 -17.50 -17.36 3.75
N TYR A 16 -18.15 -17.82 4.82
CA TYR A 16 -18.72 -16.94 5.84
C TYR A 16 -17.63 -16.17 6.59
N ALA A 17 -16.56 -16.84 7.02
CA ALA A 17 -15.41 -16.21 7.66
C ALA A 17 -14.73 -15.20 6.72
N ALA A 18 -14.52 -15.54 5.45
CA ALA A 18 -13.98 -14.63 4.45
C ALA A 18 -14.88 -13.40 4.25
N LYS A 19 -16.20 -13.58 4.23
CA LYS A 19 -17.15 -12.47 4.15
C LYS A 19 -17.08 -11.55 5.37
N LEU A 20 -16.98 -12.11 6.57
CA LEU A 20 -16.81 -11.34 7.81
C LEU A 20 -15.48 -10.59 7.84
N PHE A 21 -14.39 -11.24 7.45
CA PHE A 21 -13.07 -10.63 7.36
C PHE A 21 -13.05 -9.49 6.34
N ASN A 22 -13.65 -9.69 5.16
CA ASN A 22 -13.77 -8.64 4.15
C ASN A 22 -14.62 -7.46 4.65
N LEU A 23 -15.69 -7.72 5.42
CA LEU A 23 -16.50 -6.67 6.01
C LEU A 23 -15.69 -5.86 7.05
N GLN A 24 -14.98 -6.55 7.95
CA GLN A 24 -14.10 -5.91 8.94
C GLN A 24 -13.00 -5.09 8.26
N ILE A 25 -12.36 -5.63 7.22
CA ILE A 25 -11.36 -4.92 6.43
C ILE A 25 -11.96 -3.66 5.80
N ASN A 26 -13.16 -3.74 5.19
CA ASN A 26 -13.79 -2.58 4.57
C ASN A 26 -14.09 -1.49 5.62
N THR A 27 -14.62 -1.87 6.78
CA THR A 27 -14.88 -0.94 7.88
C THR A 27 -13.59 -0.31 8.39
N MET A 28 -12.55 -1.12 8.64
CA MET A 28 -11.23 -0.61 9.04
C MET A 28 -10.66 0.33 7.98
N CYS A 29 -10.76 0.00 6.69
CA CYS A 29 -10.32 0.85 5.59
C CYS A 29 -11.05 2.20 5.57
N SER A 30 -12.36 2.23 5.85
CA SER A 30 -13.13 3.47 5.94
C SER A 30 -12.75 4.32 7.15
N THR A 31 -12.54 3.70 8.31
CA THR A 31 -12.04 4.39 9.52
C THR A 31 -10.65 4.95 9.27
N LEU A 32 -9.75 4.14 8.70
CA LEU A 32 -8.42 4.58 8.31
C LEU A 32 -8.54 5.76 7.33
N GLN A 33 -9.37 5.69 6.30
CA GLN A 33 -9.55 6.82 5.36
C GLN A 33 -9.99 8.12 6.04
N ALA A 34 -10.81 8.04 7.10
CA ALA A 34 -11.21 9.21 7.88
C ALA A 34 -10.03 9.78 8.70
N ASP A 35 -9.28 8.92 9.39
CA ASP A 35 -8.08 9.31 10.15
C ASP A 35 -6.95 9.81 9.22
N LEU A 36 -6.94 9.31 7.99
CA LEU A 36 -5.98 9.63 6.95
C LEU A 36 -6.37 10.85 6.10
N SER A 37 -7.47 11.53 6.41
CA SER A 37 -7.90 12.75 5.71
C SER A 37 -6.85 13.88 5.74
N GLY A 38 -5.90 13.83 6.68
CA GLY A 38 -4.70 14.69 6.72
C GLY A 38 -3.54 14.26 5.81
N PHE A 39 -3.54 13.03 5.29
CA PHE A 39 -2.52 12.47 4.42
C PHE A 39 -2.96 12.58 2.96
N LYS A 40 -2.16 13.26 2.13
CA LYS A 40 -2.58 13.60 0.75
C LYS A 40 -2.79 12.39 -0.14
N ASN A 41 -2.07 11.28 0.10
CA ASN A 41 -2.09 10.13 -0.80
C ASN A 41 -1.82 8.82 -0.05
N SER A 42 -2.88 8.13 0.39
CA SER A 42 -2.77 6.86 1.11
C SER A 42 -2.24 5.68 0.28
N LYS A 43 -2.26 5.81 -1.05
CA LYS A 43 -1.82 4.79 -2.01
C LYS A 43 -0.41 5.02 -2.57
N LEU A 44 0.31 6.02 -2.07
CA LEU A 44 1.67 6.35 -2.53
C LEU A 44 2.69 6.06 -1.42
N ALA A 45 3.92 5.77 -1.85
CA ALA A 45 5.08 5.62 -0.98
C ALA A 45 5.95 6.87 -1.06
N CYS A 46 6.49 7.34 0.06
CA CYS A 46 7.40 8.49 0.05
C CYS A 46 8.73 8.19 -0.66
N CYS A 47 9.21 6.94 -0.56
CA CYS A 47 10.46 6.44 -1.11
C CYS A 47 10.18 5.54 -2.33
N GLY A 48 10.76 5.91 -3.48
CA GLY A 48 10.57 5.24 -4.78
C GLY A 48 10.08 6.19 -5.87
N GLY A 49 10.16 5.73 -7.13
CA GLY A 49 9.80 6.49 -8.35
C GLY A 49 10.33 7.93 -8.41
N SER A 50 9.83 8.75 -9.32
CA SER A 50 10.12 10.19 -9.28
C SER A 50 9.24 10.88 -8.24
N GLY A 51 9.81 11.18 -7.07
CA GLY A 51 9.21 12.04 -6.04
C GLY A 51 8.11 11.41 -5.18
N GLY A 52 8.13 10.09 -4.97
CA GLY A 52 7.15 9.40 -4.11
C GLY A 52 5.78 9.19 -4.77
N SER A 53 5.75 9.12 -6.11
CA SER A 53 4.53 9.06 -6.92
C SER A 53 4.07 7.64 -7.28
N GLN A 54 4.84 6.62 -6.89
CA GLN A 54 4.67 5.25 -7.34
C GLN A 54 5.03 4.26 -6.24
N LEU A 55 4.21 3.22 -6.04
CA LEU A 55 4.49 2.07 -5.16
C LEU A 55 5.57 1.15 -5.76
N TYR A 56 6.59 1.71 -6.39
CA TYR A 56 7.68 0.95 -6.99
C TYR A 56 8.93 1.19 -6.15
N TYR A 57 9.10 0.32 -5.15
CA TYR A 57 10.38 0.16 -4.47
C TYR A 57 11.30 -0.68 -5.36
N ASN A 58 12.36 -0.07 -5.88
CA ASN A 58 13.43 -0.79 -6.57
C ASN A 58 14.59 -0.99 -5.61
N SER A 59 14.76 -2.22 -5.11
CA SER A 59 15.86 -2.57 -4.19
C SER A 59 17.26 -2.33 -4.77
N GLU A 60 17.39 -2.24 -6.10
CA GLU A 60 18.65 -1.91 -6.75
C GLU A 60 19.00 -0.42 -6.71
N ILE A 61 18.03 0.45 -6.39
CA ILE A 61 18.19 1.91 -6.38
C ILE A 61 17.68 2.44 -5.04
N PRO A 62 18.57 2.60 -4.05
CA PRO A 62 18.21 3.18 -2.76
C PRO A 62 17.55 4.56 -2.92
N CYS A 63 16.66 4.91 -2.00
CA CYS A 63 15.96 6.17 -2.08
C CYS A 63 16.91 7.38 -1.95
N GLY A 64 16.61 8.42 -2.73
CA GLY A 64 17.48 9.58 -2.94
C GLY A 64 18.65 9.32 -3.90
N LYS A 65 18.68 8.19 -4.61
CA LYS A 65 19.72 7.84 -5.58
C LYS A 65 19.16 7.69 -6.99
N ALA A 66 20.06 7.74 -7.96
CA ALA A 66 19.81 7.42 -9.35
C ALA A 66 20.75 6.32 -9.82
N LYS A 67 20.30 5.50 -10.77
CA LYS A 67 21.09 4.44 -11.40
C LYS A 67 20.72 4.37 -12.88
N ILE A 68 21.73 4.13 -13.73
CA ILE A 68 21.50 3.82 -15.14
C ILE A 68 21.15 2.33 -15.26
N ILE A 69 19.98 2.03 -15.83
CA ILE A 69 19.54 0.66 -16.15
C ILE A 69 19.12 0.66 -17.63
N ASP A 70 19.71 -0.22 -18.42
CA ASP A 70 19.47 -0.33 -19.88
C ASP A 70 19.63 1.00 -20.64
N GLY A 71 20.61 1.81 -20.24
CA GLY A 71 20.89 3.12 -20.84
C GLY A 71 19.95 4.25 -20.39
N ASN A 72 18.96 3.96 -19.54
CA ASN A 72 18.03 4.96 -18.99
C ASN A 72 18.40 5.29 -17.54
N GLU A 73 18.40 6.58 -17.19
CA GLU A 73 18.52 7.00 -15.79
C GLU A 73 17.20 6.79 -15.05
N ILE A 74 17.24 5.92 -14.05
CA ILE A 74 16.12 5.67 -13.15
C ILE A 74 16.44 6.32 -11.82
N ILE A 75 15.55 7.22 -11.38
CA ILE A 75 15.68 7.93 -10.12
C ILE A 75 14.73 7.31 -9.11
N SER A 76 15.28 6.93 -7.96
CA SER A 76 14.51 6.59 -6.77
C SER A 76 14.45 7.83 -5.88
N GLY A 77 13.37 8.59 -6.02
CA GLY A 77 13.15 9.84 -5.33
C GLY A 77 12.68 9.65 -3.89
N VAL A 78 12.71 10.76 -3.15
CA VAL A 78 12.09 10.89 -1.84
C VAL A 78 11.08 12.03 -1.92
N CYS A 79 9.91 11.82 -1.32
CA CYS A 79 8.88 12.84 -1.24
C CYS A 79 9.37 14.07 -0.46
N LYS A 80 8.83 15.25 -0.77
CA LYS A 80 9.25 16.51 -0.12
C LYS A 80 8.91 16.58 1.37
N ASN A 81 7.82 15.92 1.79
CA ASN A 81 7.35 15.94 3.17
C ASN A 81 6.86 14.54 3.57
N VAL A 82 7.69 13.80 4.31
CA VAL A 82 7.39 12.43 4.76
C VAL A 82 6.14 12.34 5.64
N ASN A 83 5.85 13.39 6.42
CA ASN A 83 4.68 13.42 7.32
C ASN A 83 3.34 13.49 6.57
N SER A 84 3.36 13.73 5.25
CA SER A 84 2.16 13.72 4.41
C SER A 84 1.88 12.37 3.73
N TYR A 85 2.73 11.36 4.00
CA TYR A 85 2.64 10.01 3.47
C TYR A 85 2.43 8.99 4.57
N ILE A 86 1.65 7.97 4.26
CA ILE A 86 1.40 6.83 5.16
C ILE A 86 2.50 5.79 5.00
N ASN A 87 2.86 5.50 3.76
CA ASN A 87 3.81 4.46 3.42
C ASN A 87 5.18 5.10 3.17
N TRP A 88 6.21 4.59 3.82
CA TRP A 88 7.58 4.92 3.47
C TRP A 88 7.93 4.25 2.14
N ASP A 89 7.79 2.93 2.08
CA ASP A 89 7.92 2.11 0.88
C ASP A 89 6.68 1.18 0.74
N VAL A 90 6.77 0.11 -0.06
CA VAL A 90 5.64 -0.80 -0.31
C VAL A 90 5.31 -1.75 0.85
N VAL A 91 6.15 -1.80 1.89
CA VAL A 91 5.98 -2.70 3.04
C VAL A 91 6.06 -1.98 4.39
N HIS A 92 6.73 -0.84 4.48
CA HIS A 92 6.92 -0.08 5.72
C HIS A 92 6.07 1.19 5.75
N TYR A 93 5.45 1.46 6.90
CA TYR A 93 4.84 2.75 7.19
C TYR A 93 5.89 3.83 7.47
N THR A 94 5.50 5.10 7.28
CA THR A 94 6.30 6.22 7.75
C THR A 94 6.35 6.23 9.27
N GLU A 95 7.41 6.78 9.84
CA GLU A 95 7.54 6.94 11.29
C GLU A 95 6.36 7.70 11.89
N THR A 96 5.84 8.71 11.16
CA THR A 96 4.64 9.46 11.55
C THR A 96 3.47 8.52 11.84
N VAL A 97 3.21 7.57 10.95
CA VAL A 97 2.11 6.60 11.12
C VAL A 97 2.44 5.54 12.16
N ASN A 98 3.69 5.06 12.24
CA ASN A 98 4.10 4.11 13.28
C ASN A 98 4.03 4.69 14.70
N SER A 99 3.99 6.01 14.83
CA SER A 99 3.90 6.72 16.11
C SER A 99 2.48 7.13 16.52
N LEU A 100 1.47 6.81 15.70
CA LEU A 100 0.05 6.95 16.03
C LEU A 100 -0.42 5.79 16.93
#